data_AF-A0AAV2L435-F1
#
_entry.id   AF-A0AAV2L435-F1
#
_cell.length_a   1.000
_cell.length_b   1.000
_cell.length_c   1.000
_cell.angle_alpha   90.00
_cell.angle_beta   90.00
_cell.angle_gamma   90.00
#
_symmetry.space_group_name_H-M   'P 1'
#
loop_
_entity.id
_entity.type
_entity.pdbx_description
1 polymer ?
#
loop_
_entity_poly.entity_id
_entity_poly.type
_entity_poly.pdbx_seq_one_letter_code
_entity_poly.pdbx_strand_id
1 'polypeptide(L)'
;MAPGIPPFTTPMKKYQKRDFKEDSSSRRLENMSTRIAIHPSHSVVPESDNSDDSSAGNYFDFCSQLKKEVDDIFHSSLNSVVKKSCKCKNRFFLLATSDDAFFKKTHVFLESEGHVSVQPSDFFKREIRSSPLLIIVRNVDIAKHIFEVPHLLELRKSPHVQFAGIDEPEDVVNLTYQELFITGGFVMFDREAIESISSDNINKVWGILKTLCKTGKWKWVLHYRDSRCLKENARLCPKAREKEYLLNKCKEEGLLDILSYHECDLMTRQEPNYLQCLCHQQVQNISARYPVFVSDLKTDCRFEKNGIMTMTVDSFLMGLISKTTNRFV
;
A
#
# COMPACT_ATOMS: atom_id res chain seq x y z
N MET A 1 -35.59 19.79 -11.16
CA MET A 1 -34.59 20.46 -10.30
C MET A 1 -34.11 19.43 -9.29
N ALA A 2 -32.86 18.99 -9.40
CA ALA A 2 -32.26 18.03 -8.47
C ALA A 2 -31.78 18.76 -7.20
N PRO A 3 -31.89 18.17 -6.00
CA PRO A 3 -31.35 18.79 -4.79
C PRO A 3 -29.82 18.66 -4.78
N GLY A 4 -29.16 19.80 -4.61
CA GLY A 4 -27.70 19.90 -4.55
C GLY A 4 -27.12 19.24 -3.30
N ILE A 5 -25.94 18.65 -3.47
CA ILE A 5 -25.13 18.06 -2.40
C ILE A 5 -24.52 19.22 -1.58
N PRO A 6 -24.65 19.25 -0.24
CA PRO A 6 -24.03 20.29 0.57
C PRO A 6 -22.51 20.06 0.70
N PRO A 7 -21.69 21.11 0.79
CA PRO A 7 -20.26 20.98 1.01
C PRO A 7 -19.99 20.57 2.47
N PHE A 8 -19.24 19.48 2.66
CA PHE A 8 -18.79 19.06 3.99
C PHE A 8 -17.46 19.70 4.35
N THR A 9 -17.50 20.69 5.22
CA THR A 9 -16.36 21.18 5.99
C THR A 9 -16.24 20.38 7.28
N THR A 10 -15.40 19.36 7.29
CA THR A 10 -14.88 18.76 8.54
C THR A 10 -13.40 19.13 8.63
N PRO A 11 -12.90 19.70 9.74
CA PRO A 11 -11.51 20.14 9.81
C PRO A 11 -10.59 18.92 9.79
N MET A 12 -9.71 18.84 8.79
CA MET A 12 -8.56 17.94 8.89
C MET A 12 -7.69 18.39 10.07
N LYS A 13 -7.25 17.45 10.90
CA LYS A 13 -6.24 17.72 11.92
C LYS A 13 -5.01 18.31 11.22
N LYS A 14 -4.72 19.58 11.53
CA LYS A 14 -3.48 20.23 11.11
C LYS A 14 -2.30 19.35 11.56
N TYR A 15 -1.45 18.98 10.61
CA TYR A 15 -0.13 18.44 10.91
C TYR A 15 0.64 19.54 11.66
N GLN A 16 0.75 19.40 12.98
CA GLN A 16 1.72 20.17 13.76
C GLN A 16 3.10 19.54 13.53
N LYS A 17 4.02 20.33 12.95
CA LYS A 17 5.46 20.04 13.04
C LYS A 17 5.78 19.89 14.53
N ARG A 18 6.20 18.69 14.94
CA ARG A 18 6.79 18.49 16.25
C ARG A 18 8.20 19.06 16.18
N ASP A 19 8.42 20.15 16.92
CA ASP A 19 9.76 20.59 17.28
C ASP A 19 10.43 19.48 18.08
N PHE A 20 11.56 18.98 17.55
CA PHE A 20 12.43 18.06 18.27
C PHE A 20 13.14 18.87 19.36
N LYS A 21 12.58 18.82 20.57
CA LYS A 21 13.32 19.11 21.80
C LYS A 21 14.13 17.87 22.12
N GLU A 22 15.45 17.95 21.98
CA GLU A 22 16.35 16.97 22.58
C GLU A 22 16.08 16.95 24.09
N ASP A 23 15.72 15.78 24.61
CA ASP A 23 15.83 15.56 26.04
C ASP A 23 16.45 14.19 26.34
N SER A 24 17.25 14.24 27.39
CA SER A 24 18.31 13.33 27.78
C SER A 24 17.87 11.88 28.04
N SER A 25 18.42 10.94 27.29
CA SER A 25 18.57 9.53 27.73
C SER A 25 19.81 8.84 27.11
N SER A 26 20.74 9.62 26.54
CA SER A 26 22.00 9.11 25.98
C SER A 26 23.17 9.37 26.93
N ARG A 27 23.20 8.70 28.08
CA ARG A 27 24.40 8.56 28.95
C ARG A 27 24.31 7.29 29.77
N ARG A 28 24.63 6.15 29.16
CA ARG A 28 25.18 4.96 29.82
C ARG A 28 25.61 3.98 28.74
N LEU A 29 26.89 4.08 28.36
CA LEU A 29 27.79 3.00 27.90
C LEU A 29 28.99 3.63 27.18
N GLU A 30 29.70 4.50 27.89
CA GLU A 30 31.12 4.75 27.65
C GLU A 30 31.80 4.70 29.02
N ASN A 31 33.02 4.15 29.03
CA ASN A 31 33.89 3.83 30.18
C ASN A 31 33.68 2.44 30.79
N MET A 32 34.46 1.47 30.28
CA MET A 32 35.54 0.87 31.08
C MET A 32 36.49 0.10 30.15
N SER A 33 37.55 0.79 29.73
CA SER A 33 38.72 0.18 29.13
C SER A 33 39.74 -0.13 30.21
N THR A 34 40.37 -1.31 30.04
CA THR A 34 41.69 -1.76 30.51
C THR A 34 41.87 -2.22 31.96
N ARG A 35 42.04 -3.55 32.14
CA ARG A 35 43.34 -4.25 32.36
C ARG A 35 43.11 -5.57 33.10
N ILE A 36 43.47 -6.72 32.51
CA ILE A 36 44.26 -7.78 33.17
C ILE A 36 45.08 -8.49 32.08
N ALA A 37 46.40 -8.55 32.28
CA ALA A 37 47.37 -9.28 31.47
C ALA A 37 47.53 -10.71 32.02
N ILE A 38 47.75 -11.70 31.15
CA ILE A 38 48.18 -13.05 31.57
C ILE A 38 49.37 -13.48 30.69
N HIS A 39 50.49 -13.74 31.35
CA HIS A 39 51.70 -14.35 30.77
C HIS A 39 51.52 -15.88 30.59
N PRO A 40 52.26 -16.52 29.67
CA PRO A 40 52.03 -17.92 29.31
C PRO A 40 52.88 -18.88 30.16
N SER A 41 52.35 -20.07 30.42
CA SER A 41 53.12 -21.22 30.90
C SER A 41 52.68 -22.51 30.21
N HIS A 42 53.69 -23.27 29.79
CA HIS A 42 53.64 -24.47 28.95
C HIS A 42 53.10 -25.74 29.64
N SER A 43 52.58 -26.63 28.78
CA SER A 43 52.58 -28.11 28.80
C SER A 43 51.83 -28.87 29.91
N VAL A 44 50.87 -29.73 29.52
CA VAL A 44 50.99 -31.21 29.37
C VAL A 44 49.62 -31.77 28.90
N VAL A 45 49.65 -32.73 27.96
CA VAL A 45 48.55 -33.55 27.35
C VAL A 45 48.52 -34.92 28.09
N PRO A 46 47.52 -35.86 28.01
CA PRO A 46 46.21 -35.99 27.30
C PRO A 46 45.03 -36.24 28.29
N GLU A 47 43.75 -36.53 27.98
CA GLU A 47 43.15 -37.49 27.03
C GLU A 47 41.60 -37.40 27.03
N SER A 48 40.98 -37.86 25.94
CA SER A 48 39.57 -38.31 25.72
C SER A 48 38.40 -37.32 25.47
N ASP A 49 37.84 -37.52 24.26
CA ASP A 49 36.42 -37.54 23.85
C ASP A 49 35.76 -36.34 23.11
N ASN A 50 35.79 -36.46 21.77
CA ASN A 50 34.79 -36.13 20.74
C ASN A 50 33.74 -35.02 20.97
N SER A 51 33.78 -33.95 20.16
CA SER A 51 32.82 -33.71 19.05
C SER A 51 32.97 -32.31 18.40
N ASP A 52 32.87 -32.31 17.07
CA ASP A 52 32.87 -31.24 16.06
C ASP A 52 32.67 -29.76 16.47
N ASP A 53 33.72 -28.94 16.26
CA ASP A 53 33.70 -27.46 16.38
C ASP A 53 33.75 -26.73 15.00
N SER A 54 33.28 -27.39 13.93
CA SER A 54 33.31 -26.84 12.56
C SER A 54 32.03 -26.11 12.13
N SER A 55 30.98 -26.09 12.97
CA SER A 55 29.67 -25.54 12.60
C SER A 55 29.48 -24.06 12.94
N ALA A 56 30.14 -23.54 13.98
CA ALA A 56 29.96 -22.16 14.45
C ALA A 56 30.68 -21.13 13.56
N GLY A 57 31.89 -21.45 13.08
CA GLY A 57 32.65 -20.59 12.16
C GLY A 57 31.99 -20.45 10.79
N ASN A 58 31.41 -21.54 10.27
CA ASN A 58 30.70 -21.55 9.00
C ASN A 58 29.38 -20.77 9.04
N TYR A 59 28.68 -20.74 10.18
CA TYR A 59 27.44 -19.97 10.33
C TYR A 59 27.70 -18.46 10.37
N PHE A 60 28.75 -18.02 11.05
CA PHE A 60 29.12 -16.60 11.13
C PHE A 60 29.60 -16.06 9.78
N ASP A 61 30.37 -16.85 9.02
CA ASP A 61 30.76 -16.52 7.65
C ASP A 61 29.56 -16.46 6.71
N PHE A 62 28.62 -17.41 6.81
CA PHE A 62 27.40 -17.41 6.00
C PHE A 62 26.53 -16.17 6.28
N CYS A 63 26.34 -15.78 7.54
CA CYS A 63 25.59 -14.57 7.89
C CYS A 63 26.28 -13.30 7.39
N SER A 64 27.62 -13.24 7.46
CA SER A 64 28.41 -12.11 6.97
C SER A 64 28.33 -11.99 5.44
N GLN A 65 28.35 -13.13 4.75
CA GLN A 65 28.25 -13.21 3.30
C GLN A 65 26.85 -12.85 2.79
N LEU A 66 25.79 -13.33 3.46
CA LEU A 66 24.41 -12.91 3.18
C LEU A 66 24.20 -11.42 3.40
N LYS A 67 24.74 -10.86 4.49
CA LYS A 67 24.64 -9.42 4.76
C LYS A 67 25.30 -8.61 3.65
N LYS A 68 26.50 -9.02 3.23
CA LYS A 68 27.25 -8.36 2.16
C LYS A 68 26.54 -8.47 0.81
N GLU A 69 25.97 -9.63 0.48
CA GLU A 69 25.18 -9.80 -0.74
C GLU A 69 23.89 -8.97 -0.73
N VAL A 70 23.18 -8.91 0.40
CA VAL A 70 21.98 -8.07 0.55
C VAL A 70 22.34 -6.59 0.45
N ASP A 71 23.43 -6.16 1.08
CA ASP A 71 23.93 -4.79 1.00
C ASP A 71 24.38 -4.45 -0.43
N ASP A 72 25.06 -5.36 -1.13
CA ASP A 72 25.49 -5.19 -2.52
C ASP A 72 24.31 -5.17 -3.50
N ILE A 73 23.27 -5.99 -3.27
CA ILE A 73 22.01 -5.96 -4.03
C ILE A 73 21.26 -4.65 -3.75
N PHE A 74 21.20 -4.21 -2.49
CA PHE A 74 20.54 -2.97 -2.10
C PHE A 74 21.27 -1.75 -2.69
N HIS A 75 22.60 -1.70 -2.58
CA HIS A 75 23.43 -0.63 -3.12
C HIS A 75 23.51 -0.63 -4.65
N SER A 76 23.53 -1.79 -5.31
CA SER A 76 23.48 -1.87 -6.77
C SER A 76 22.08 -1.51 -7.31
N SER A 77 21.01 -1.90 -6.61
CA SER A 77 19.64 -1.50 -6.92
C SER A 77 19.46 0.01 -6.74
N LEU A 78 19.85 0.57 -5.60
CA LEU A 78 19.86 2.02 -5.34
C LEU A 78 20.73 2.76 -6.35
N ASN A 79 21.95 2.32 -6.62
CA ASN A 79 22.81 2.97 -7.61
C ASN A 79 22.24 2.86 -9.03
N SER A 80 21.51 1.80 -9.36
CA SER A 80 20.83 1.68 -10.65
C SER A 80 19.58 2.58 -10.73
N VAL A 81 18.87 2.76 -9.62
CA VAL A 81 17.71 3.65 -9.48
C VAL A 81 18.15 5.12 -9.48
N VAL A 82 19.22 5.46 -8.77
CA VAL A 82 19.85 6.79 -8.73
C VAL A 82 20.51 7.13 -10.07
N LYS A 83 21.19 6.18 -10.73
CA LYS A 83 21.74 6.38 -12.09
C LYS A 83 20.65 6.48 -13.17
N LYS A 84 19.50 5.81 -13.00
CA LYS A 84 18.31 6.01 -13.86
C LYS A 84 17.62 7.35 -13.58
N SER A 85 17.54 7.75 -12.31
CA SER A 85 16.95 9.01 -11.86
C SER A 85 17.71 10.24 -12.40
N CYS A 86 19.04 10.19 -12.47
CA CYS A 86 19.84 11.31 -12.98
C CYS A 86 19.81 11.52 -14.52
N LYS A 87 19.08 10.71 -15.32
CA LYS A 87 19.02 10.85 -16.79
C LYS A 87 17.65 10.61 -17.45
N CYS A 88 16.66 10.06 -16.75
CA CYS A 88 15.37 9.74 -17.36
C CYS A 88 14.37 10.88 -17.17
N LYS A 89 14.23 11.72 -18.19
CA LYS A 89 13.13 12.69 -18.30
C LYS A 89 11.80 11.94 -18.35
N ASN A 90 10.96 12.14 -17.33
CA ASN A 90 9.63 11.54 -17.28
C ASN A 90 8.67 12.21 -18.26
N ARG A 91 7.71 11.43 -18.74
CA ARG A 91 6.47 11.99 -19.26
C ARG A 91 5.57 12.35 -18.09
N PHE A 92 4.80 13.41 -18.21
CA PHE A 92 3.90 13.80 -17.13
C PHE A 92 2.52 14.22 -17.63
N PHE A 93 1.52 13.97 -16.79
CA PHE A 93 0.18 14.53 -16.89
C PHE A 93 -0.13 15.25 -15.59
N LEU A 94 -0.43 16.54 -15.67
CA LEU A 94 -0.85 17.36 -14.54
C LEU A 94 -2.37 17.50 -14.55
N LEU A 95 -3.04 17.00 -13.52
CA LEU A 95 -4.48 17.18 -13.37
C LEU A 95 -4.78 18.62 -12.93
N ALA A 96 -5.17 19.47 -13.88
CA ALA A 96 -5.65 20.81 -13.58
C ALA A 96 -7.07 20.76 -13.00
N THR A 97 -7.24 21.26 -11.78
CA THR A 97 -8.52 21.27 -11.03
C THR A 97 -9.14 22.66 -10.93
N SER A 98 -8.41 23.69 -11.36
CA SER A 98 -8.84 25.09 -11.44
C SER A 98 -7.94 25.90 -12.38
N ASP A 99 -8.31 27.16 -12.64
CA ASP A 99 -7.57 28.08 -13.52
C ASP A 99 -6.50 28.90 -12.78
N ASP A 100 -6.10 28.49 -11.58
CA ASP A 100 -5.10 29.22 -10.82
C ASP A 100 -3.68 29.09 -11.42
N ALA A 101 -2.78 29.99 -11.00
CA ALA A 101 -1.44 30.07 -11.56
C ALA A 101 -0.56 28.85 -11.26
N PHE A 102 -0.92 28.02 -10.27
CA PHE A 102 -0.12 26.85 -9.88
C PHE A 102 0.04 25.90 -11.06
N PHE A 103 -1.06 25.50 -11.71
CA PHE A 103 -1.01 24.50 -12.79
C PHE A 103 -0.18 24.96 -13.99
N LYS A 104 -0.33 26.23 -14.38
CA LYS A 104 0.45 26.82 -15.46
C LYS A 104 1.94 26.91 -15.11
N LYS A 105 2.27 27.31 -13.87
CA LYS A 105 3.65 27.38 -13.40
C LYS A 105 4.29 26.00 -13.34
N THR A 106 3.62 25.00 -12.77
CA THR A 106 4.10 23.62 -12.71
C THR A 106 4.33 23.05 -14.09
N HIS A 107 3.40 23.25 -15.02
CA HIS A 107 3.53 22.76 -16.40
C HIS A 107 4.77 23.33 -17.09
N VAL A 108 4.93 24.66 -17.10
CA VAL A 108 6.09 25.34 -17.71
C VAL A 108 7.40 24.96 -17.04
N PHE A 109 7.41 24.87 -15.70
CA PHE A 109 8.60 24.49 -14.95
C PHE A 109 9.08 23.09 -15.33
N LEU A 110 8.18 22.10 -15.33
CA LEU A 110 8.53 20.72 -15.67
C LEU A 110 9.02 20.58 -17.11
N GLU A 111 8.43 21.31 -18.07
CA GLU A 111 8.93 21.34 -19.45
C GLU A 111 10.33 21.96 -19.54
N SER A 112 10.62 23.01 -18.77
CA SER A 112 11.95 23.64 -18.73
C SER A 112 13.03 22.71 -18.14
N GLU A 113 12.64 21.86 -17.19
CA GLU A 113 13.47 20.78 -16.63
C GLU A 113 13.57 19.56 -17.58
N GLY A 114 12.84 19.62 -18.70
CA GLY A 114 12.92 18.67 -19.80
C GLY A 114 11.97 17.48 -19.69
N HIS A 115 11.01 17.50 -18.77
CA HIS A 115 9.90 16.55 -18.77
C HIS A 115 8.98 16.80 -19.96
N VAL A 116 8.26 15.76 -20.39
CA VAL A 116 7.39 15.83 -21.57
C VAL A 116 5.93 15.75 -21.15
N SER A 117 5.16 16.82 -21.37
CA SER A 117 3.72 16.81 -21.12
C SER A 117 3.01 15.85 -22.07
N VAL A 118 2.04 15.08 -21.56
CA VAL A 118 1.22 14.16 -22.37
C VAL A 118 -0.27 14.40 -22.19
N GLN A 119 -1.07 14.08 -23.21
CA GLN A 119 -2.52 14.08 -23.12
C GLN A 119 -3.04 12.69 -22.71
N PRO A 120 -4.27 12.57 -22.18
CA PRO A 120 -4.87 11.28 -21.83
C PRO A 120 -4.87 10.25 -22.96
N SER A 121 -5.05 10.70 -24.21
CA SER A 121 -4.98 9.85 -25.41
C SER A 121 -3.60 9.23 -25.65
N ASP A 122 -2.55 9.75 -25.01
CA ASP A 122 -1.16 9.32 -25.20
C ASP A 122 -0.68 8.36 -24.09
N PHE A 123 -1.47 8.16 -23.03
CA PHE A 123 -1.05 7.39 -21.84
C PHE A 123 -0.52 5.99 -22.20
N PHE A 124 -1.15 5.33 -23.17
CA PHE A 124 -0.88 3.93 -23.49
C PHE A 124 -0.19 3.71 -24.85
N LYS A 125 0.21 4.78 -25.57
CA LYS A 125 0.87 4.69 -26.88
C LYS A 125 2.19 3.94 -26.78
N ARG A 126 2.36 2.89 -27.60
CA ARG A 126 3.50 1.94 -27.54
C ARG A 126 4.85 2.59 -27.85
N GLU A 127 4.86 3.56 -28.77
CA GLU A 127 6.06 4.30 -29.20
C GLU A 127 6.69 5.13 -28.08
N ILE A 128 5.95 5.43 -27.01
CA ILE A 128 6.38 6.33 -25.93
C ILE A 128 6.59 5.60 -24.59
N ARG A 129 6.54 4.26 -24.59
CA ARG A 129 6.66 3.43 -23.37
C ARG A 129 8.08 3.32 -22.81
N SER A 130 9.08 3.90 -23.47
CA SER A 130 10.47 3.87 -23.01
C SER A 130 10.72 4.76 -21.79
N SER A 131 9.83 5.74 -21.52
CA SER A 131 9.89 6.62 -20.36
C SER A 131 8.71 6.39 -19.39
N PRO A 132 8.94 6.37 -18.07
CA PRO A 132 7.88 6.33 -17.06
C PRO A 132 6.89 7.49 -17.24
N LEU A 133 5.64 7.24 -16.90
CA LEU A 133 4.58 8.26 -16.87
C LEU A 133 4.31 8.66 -15.41
N LEU A 134 4.45 9.96 -15.13
CA LEU A 134 4.13 10.56 -13.85
C LEU A 134 2.78 11.27 -13.92
N ILE A 135 1.82 10.81 -13.13
CA ILE A 135 0.52 11.48 -12.95
C ILE A 135 0.63 12.40 -11.74
N ILE A 136 0.40 13.69 -11.93
CA ILE A 136 0.62 14.72 -10.93
C ILE A 136 -0.73 15.31 -10.52
N VAL A 137 -0.98 15.36 -9.21
CA VAL A 137 -2.15 15.99 -8.59
C VAL A 137 -1.65 16.92 -7.48
N ARG A 138 -2.27 18.09 -7.32
CA ARG A 138 -1.94 18.97 -6.19
C ARG A 138 -2.44 18.36 -4.88
N ASN A 139 -1.62 18.34 -3.82
CA ASN A 139 -1.94 17.67 -2.55
C ASN A 139 -3.30 18.08 -1.98
N VAL A 140 -3.60 19.38 -1.96
CA VAL A 140 -4.87 19.90 -1.44
C VAL A 140 -6.10 19.45 -2.24
N ASP A 141 -5.92 19.00 -3.49
CA ASP A 141 -7.01 18.58 -4.37
C ASP A 141 -7.25 17.06 -4.39
N ILE A 142 -6.30 16.27 -3.90
CA ILE A 142 -6.33 14.79 -4.00
C ILE A 142 -7.65 14.23 -3.52
N ALA A 143 -8.10 14.62 -2.32
CA ALA A 143 -9.28 14.04 -1.68
C ALA A 143 -10.56 14.16 -2.53
N LYS A 144 -10.65 15.21 -3.36
CA LYS A 144 -11.82 15.52 -4.18
C LYS A 144 -11.65 15.10 -5.64
N HIS A 145 -10.45 15.26 -6.18
CA HIS A 145 -10.21 15.23 -7.62
C HIS A 145 -9.45 13.98 -8.10
N ILE A 146 -8.93 13.14 -7.21
CA ILE A 146 -8.11 11.97 -7.63
C ILE A 146 -8.86 11.00 -8.55
N PHE A 147 -10.18 10.93 -8.44
CA PHE A 147 -11.03 10.08 -9.29
C PHE A 147 -11.34 10.68 -10.66
N GLU A 148 -10.96 11.94 -10.90
CA GLU A 148 -11.10 12.62 -12.20
C GLU A 148 -9.91 12.32 -13.13
N VAL A 149 -8.86 11.65 -12.62
CA VAL A 149 -7.76 11.16 -13.44
C VAL A 149 -8.29 10.20 -14.52
N PRO A 150 -8.07 10.49 -15.81
CA PRO A 150 -8.57 9.63 -16.89
C PRO A 150 -7.94 8.23 -16.83
N HIS A 151 -8.75 7.19 -17.08
CA HIS A 151 -8.28 5.79 -17.12
C HIS A 151 -7.57 5.34 -15.82
N LEU A 152 -8.03 5.84 -14.66
CA LEU A 152 -7.38 5.63 -13.36
C LEU A 152 -7.10 4.15 -13.05
N LEU A 153 -8.04 3.25 -13.33
CA LEU A 153 -7.86 1.82 -13.07
C LEU A 153 -6.77 1.22 -13.98
N GLU A 154 -6.78 1.54 -15.27
CA GLU A 154 -5.77 1.08 -16.24
C GLU A 154 -4.38 1.62 -15.89
N LEU A 155 -4.29 2.89 -15.49
CA LEU A 155 -3.05 3.50 -15.03
C LEU A 155 -2.50 2.79 -13.78
N ARG A 156 -3.33 2.46 -12.79
CA ARG A 156 -2.92 1.69 -11.60
C ARG A 156 -2.42 0.28 -11.94
N LYS A 157 -3.01 -0.35 -12.96
CA LYS A 157 -2.56 -1.68 -13.46
C LYS A 157 -1.23 -1.61 -14.20
N SER A 158 -0.79 -0.43 -14.64
CA SER A 158 0.46 -0.25 -15.36
C SER A 158 1.64 -0.07 -14.40
N PRO A 159 2.70 -0.90 -14.47
CA PRO A 159 3.86 -0.81 -13.57
C PRO A 159 4.76 0.41 -13.85
N HIS A 160 4.66 1.01 -15.04
CA HIS A 160 5.47 2.16 -15.45
C HIS A 160 4.80 3.51 -15.14
N VAL A 161 3.68 3.49 -14.41
CA VAL A 161 2.94 4.70 -14.03
C VAL A 161 3.13 4.97 -12.55
N GLN A 162 3.63 6.16 -12.25
CA GLN A 162 3.78 6.71 -10.92
C GLN A 162 2.73 7.81 -10.70
N PHE A 163 2.32 8.00 -9.45
CA PHE A 163 1.39 9.05 -9.06
C PHE A 163 2.04 9.90 -7.97
N ALA A 164 1.98 11.22 -8.12
CA ALA A 164 2.60 12.19 -7.24
C ALA A 164 1.59 13.24 -6.79
N GLY A 165 1.58 13.48 -5.49
CA GLY A 165 0.97 14.63 -4.83
C GLY A 165 2.02 15.72 -4.62
N ILE A 166 1.77 16.94 -5.11
CA ILE A 166 2.71 18.07 -4.98
C ILE A 166 2.06 19.30 -4.35
N ASP A 167 2.85 20.10 -3.65
CA ASP A 167 2.49 21.43 -3.16
C ASP A 167 3.16 22.54 -3.98
N GLU A 168 4.32 22.27 -4.58
CA GLU A 168 5.06 23.18 -5.46
C GLU A 168 5.70 22.45 -6.66
N PRO A 169 5.99 23.14 -7.79
CA PRO A 169 6.62 22.53 -8.96
C PRO A 169 7.93 21.78 -8.67
N GLU A 170 8.73 22.32 -7.77
CA GLU A 170 10.07 21.84 -7.40
C GLU A 170 10.02 20.47 -6.73
N ASP A 171 8.88 20.08 -6.13
CA ASP A 171 8.70 18.78 -5.45
C ASP A 171 9.04 17.60 -6.37
N VAL A 172 8.73 17.72 -7.67
CA VAL A 172 8.97 16.69 -8.68
C VAL A 172 10.46 16.49 -8.92
N VAL A 173 11.21 17.57 -9.13
CA VAL A 173 12.65 17.54 -9.44
C VAL A 173 13.45 17.16 -8.20
N ASN A 174 13.05 17.67 -7.05
CA ASN A 174 13.68 17.39 -5.77
C ASN A 174 13.29 16.02 -5.19
N LEU A 175 12.35 15.30 -5.83
CA LEU A 175 11.83 14.01 -5.36
C LEU A 175 11.26 14.09 -3.92
N THR A 176 10.62 15.21 -3.59
CA THR A 176 10.00 15.47 -2.28
C THR A 176 8.48 15.40 -2.32
N TYR A 177 7.90 15.09 -3.48
CA TYR A 177 6.48 14.85 -3.65
C TYR A 177 5.95 13.68 -2.80
N GLN A 178 4.66 13.72 -2.48
CA GLN A 178 3.96 12.61 -1.85
C GLN A 178 3.72 11.51 -2.89
N GLU A 179 4.30 10.33 -2.70
CA GLU A 179 3.99 9.17 -3.55
C GLU A 179 2.56 8.66 -3.28
N LEU A 180 1.78 8.48 -4.34
CA LEU A 180 0.41 7.96 -4.30
C LEU A 180 0.35 6.58 -4.99
N PHE A 181 -0.58 5.74 -4.57
CA PHE A 181 -0.87 4.43 -5.18
C PHE A 181 0.40 3.58 -5.42
N ILE A 182 1.21 3.42 -4.38
CA ILE A 182 2.56 2.85 -4.45
C ILE A 182 2.50 1.35 -4.67
N THR A 183 2.03 0.61 -3.67
CA THR A 183 1.93 -0.86 -3.69
C THR A 183 0.78 -1.32 -2.81
N GLY A 184 0.53 -2.62 -2.78
CA GLY A 184 -0.47 -3.19 -1.89
C GLY A 184 -1.89 -2.78 -2.27
N GLY A 185 -2.81 -2.95 -1.34
CA GLY A 185 -4.21 -2.74 -1.62
C GLY A 185 -5.12 -3.07 -0.45
N PHE A 186 -6.42 -3.01 -0.72
CA PHE A 186 -7.41 -3.50 0.21
C PHE A 186 -8.58 -4.12 -0.55
N VAL A 187 -9.20 -5.10 0.08
CA VAL A 187 -10.30 -5.87 -0.49
C VAL A 187 -11.53 -5.67 0.37
N MET A 188 -12.66 -5.32 -0.23
CA MET A 188 -13.95 -5.24 0.44
C MET A 188 -14.91 -6.18 -0.28
N PHE A 189 -15.56 -7.04 0.49
CA PHE A 189 -16.62 -7.91 0.00
C PHE A 189 -17.95 -7.25 0.34
N ASP A 190 -18.96 -7.39 -0.51
CA ASP A 190 -20.33 -7.09 -0.09
C ASP A 190 -20.86 -8.13 0.90
N ARG A 191 -22.00 -7.80 1.53
CA ARG A 191 -22.65 -8.66 2.52
C ARG A 191 -22.94 -10.03 1.95
N GLU A 192 -23.57 -10.10 0.78
CA GLU A 192 -23.97 -11.36 0.15
C GLU A 192 -22.76 -12.26 -0.11
N ALA A 193 -21.65 -11.71 -0.59
CA ALA A 193 -20.40 -12.44 -0.80
C ALA A 193 -19.79 -12.99 0.50
N ILE A 194 -19.87 -12.23 1.61
CA ILE A 194 -19.37 -12.69 2.92
C ILE A 194 -20.31 -13.74 3.53
N GLU A 195 -21.61 -13.62 3.31
CA GLU A 195 -22.57 -14.60 3.81
C GLU A 195 -22.50 -15.91 3.02
N SER A 196 -22.26 -15.86 1.70
CA SER A 196 -22.17 -17.03 0.82
C SER A 196 -20.87 -17.83 0.99
N ILE A 197 -19.76 -17.20 1.37
CA ILE A 197 -18.45 -17.86 1.46
C ILE A 197 -18.47 -18.98 2.53
N SER A 198 -17.95 -20.16 2.22
CA SER A 198 -17.82 -21.24 3.22
C SER A 198 -16.66 -20.98 4.20
N SER A 199 -16.64 -21.65 5.36
CA SER A 199 -15.52 -21.58 6.31
C SER A 199 -14.18 -21.95 5.65
N ASP A 200 -14.16 -22.98 4.82
CA ASP A 200 -12.97 -23.37 4.03
C ASP A 200 -12.52 -22.24 3.09
N ASN A 201 -13.47 -21.56 2.46
CA ASN A 201 -13.14 -20.46 1.56
C ASN A 201 -12.67 -19.21 2.32
N ILE A 202 -13.10 -18.96 3.57
CA ILE A 202 -12.49 -17.90 4.42
C ILE A 202 -11.01 -18.19 4.67
N ASN A 203 -10.65 -19.44 4.98
CA ASN A 203 -9.24 -19.83 5.12
C ASN A 203 -8.44 -19.60 3.82
N LYS A 204 -9.06 -19.82 2.65
CA LYS A 204 -8.44 -19.48 1.35
C LYS A 204 -8.27 -17.98 1.17
N VAL A 205 -9.27 -17.16 1.50
CA VAL A 205 -9.18 -15.68 1.47
C VAL A 205 -7.99 -15.22 2.30
N TRP A 206 -7.85 -15.75 3.51
CA TRP A 206 -6.71 -15.47 4.38
C TRP A 206 -5.37 -15.87 3.75
N GLY A 207 -5.27 -17.06 3.16
CA GLY A 207 -4.06 -17.50 2.44
C GLY A 207 -3.71 -16.61 1.25
N ILE A 208 -4.72 -16.13 0.51
CA ILE A 208 -4.54 -15.18 -0.59
C ILE A 208 -4.00 -13.85 -0.06
N LEU A 209 -4.61 -13.29 1.00
CA LEU A 209 -4.17 -12.03 1.60
C LEU A 209 -2.73 -12.13 2.14
N LYS A 210 -2.36 -13.25 2.79
CA LYS A 210 -0.98 -13.49 3.21
C LYS A 210 0.00 -13.52 2.05
N THR A 211 -0.41 -14.12 0.93
CA THR A 211 0.42 -14.16 -0.28
C THR A 211 0.60 -12.77 -0.88
N LEU A 212 -0.49 -11.99 -0.96
CA LEU A 212 -0.46 -10.60 -1.42
C LEU A 212 0.41 -9.71 -0.51
N CYS A 213 0.36 -9.95 0.81
CA CYS A 213 1.18 -9.23 1.80
C CYS A 213 2.70 -9.40 1.59
N LYS A 214 3.15 -10.36 0.78
CA LYS A 214 4.57 -10.53 0.43
C LYS A 214 5.09 -9.44 -0.52
N THR A 215 4.21 -8.80 -1.29
CA THR A 215 4.57 -7.80 -2.32
C THR A 215 4.04 -6.40 -2.04
N GLY A 216 3.31 -6.21 -0.94
CA GLY A 216 2.82 -4.90 -0.50
C GLY A 216 1.87 -5.05 0.68
N LYS A 217 1.48 -3.95 1.32
CA LYS A 217 0.53 -4.02 2.45
C LYS A 217 -0.89 -4.31 1.93
N TRP A 218 -1.47 -5.43 2.34
CA TRP A 218 -2.85 -5.79 1.99
C TRP A 218 -3.73 -5.97 3.21
N LYS A 219 -4.99 -5.55 3.09
CA LYS A 219 -6.02 -5.73 4.12
C LYS A 219 -7.36 -6.12 3.53
N TRP A 220 -8.08 -6.95 4.25
CA TRP A 220 -9.53 -7.07 4.12
C TRP A 220 -10.18 -5.94 4.91
N VAL A 221 -11.04 -5.17 4.27
CA VAL A 221 -11.82 -4.10 4.89
C VAL A 221 -13.28 -4.52 4.96
N LEU A 222 -13.89 -4.37 6.14
CA LEU A 222 -15.26 -4.76 6.42
C LEU A 222 -16.05 -3.59 7.03
N HIS A 223 -17.30 -3.38 6.62
CA HIS A 223 -18.16 -2.40 7.28
C HIS A 223 -18.43 -2.82 8.73
N TYR A 224 -18.64 -1.82 9.60
CA TYR A 224 -19.03 -2.07 10.98
C TYR A 224 -20.33 -2.89 11.06
N ARG A 225 -21.34 -2.53 10.27
CA ARG A 225 -22.64 -3.23 10.22
C ARG A 225 -22.49 -4.69 9.83
N ASP A 226 -21.65 -4.99 8.85
CA ASP A 226 -21.44 -6.37 8.38
C ASP A 226 -20.71 -7.19 9.45
N SER A 227 -19.69 -6.60 10.09
CA SER A 227 -19.03 -7.21 11.25
C SER A 227 -20.01 -7.50 12.38
N ARG A 228 -20.89 -6.54 12.70
CA ARG A 228 -21.92 -6.71 13.74
C ARG A 228 -22.89 -7.84 13.40
N CYS A 229 -23.38 -7.88 12.17
CA CYS A 229 -24.31 -8.93 11.72
C CYS A 229 -23.69 -10.33 11.82
N LEU A 230 -22.41 -10.48 11.45
CA LEU A 230 -21.69 -11.75 11.56
C LEU A 230 -21.58 -12.22 13.02
N LYS A 231 -21.32 -11.29 13.96
CA LYS A 231 -21.27 -11.58 15.40
C LYS A 231 -22.63 -11.97 15.98
N GLU A 232 -23.70 -11.34 15.51
CA GLU A 232 -25.07 -11.68 15.92
C GLU A 232 -25.45 -13.08 15.39
N ASN A 233 -25.14 -13.37 14.12
CA ASN A 233 -25.39 -14.66 13.49
C ASN A 233 -24.61 -15.82 14.13
N ALA A 234 -23.40 -15.56 14.64
CA ALA A 234 -22.62 -16.55 15.37
C ALA A 234 -23.35 -17.11 16.59
N ARG A 235 -24.30 -16.37 17.19
CA ARG A 235 -25.09 -16.87 18.32
C ARG A 235 -26.13 -17.92 17.91
N LEU A 236 -26.47 -17.96 16.62
CA LEU A 236 -27.59 -18.74 16.10
C LEU A 236 -27.19 -20.14 15.63
N CYS A 237 -25.98 -20.33 15.08
CA CYS A 237 -25.56 -21.65 14.60
C CYS A 237 -24.04 -21.89 14.67
N PRO A 238 -23.59 -23.17 14.77
CA PRO A 238 -22.17 -23.52 14.81
C PRO A 238 -21.37 -23.02 13.59
N LYS A 239 -21.95 -23.12 12.38
CA LYS A 239 -21.31 -22.66 11.15
C LYS A 239 -20.99 -21.16 11.18
N ALA A 240 -21.89 -20.35 11.73
CA ALA A 240 -21.65 -18.91 11.86
C ALA A 240 -20.58 -18.59 12.92
N ARG A 241 -20.48 -19.35 14.01
CA ARG A 241 -19.40 -19.21 15.01
C ARG A 241 -18.03 -19.47 14.42
N GLU A 242 -17.93 -20.51 13.59
CA GLU A 242 -16.68 -20.84 12.92
C GLU A 242 -16.23 -19.69 12.00
N LYS A 243 -17.14 -19.13 11.20
CA LYS A 243 -16.85 -17.95 10.37
C LYS A 243 -16.39 -16.75 11.19
N GLU A 244 -17.10 -16.43 12.27
CA GLU A 244 -16.74 -15.32 13.17
C GLU A 244 -15.34 -15.52 13.77
N TYR A 245 -15.05 -16.74 14.23
CA TYR A 245 -13.74 -17.11 14.77
C TYR A 245 -12.62 -16.89 13.73
N LEU A 246 -12.81 -17.34 12.49
CA LEU A 246 -11.82 -17.15 11.42
C LEU A 246 -11.59 -15.67 11.08
N LEU A 247 -12.64 -14.84 11.11
CA LEU A 247 -12.52 -13.40 10.91
C LEU A 247 -11.79 -12.72 12.07
N ASN A 248 -12.08 -13.11 13.32
CA ASN A 248 -11.36 -12.60 14.48
C ASN A 248 -9.87 -12.95 14.42
N LYS A 249 -9.53 -14.17 13.99
CA LYS A 249 -8.14 -14.56 13.73
C LYS A 249 -7.48 -13.68 12.66
N CYS A 250 -8.18 -13.39 11.55
CA CYS A 250 -7.66 -12.47 10.53
C CYS A 250 -7.38 -11.07 11.09
N LYS A 251 -8.22 -10.60 12.03
CA LYS A 251 -8.05 -9.31 12.71
C LYS A 251 -6.83 -9.32 13.64
N GLU A 252 -6.66 -10.36 14.45
CA GLU A 252 -5.50 -10.52 15.35
C GLU A 252 -4.18 -10.54 14.58
N GLU A 253 -4.18 -11.09 13.36
CA GLU A 253 -3.03 -11.08 12.45
C GLU A 253 -2.86 -9.78 11.66
N GLY A 254 -3.70 -8.76 11.90
CA GLY A 254 -3.62 -7.46 11.24
C GLY A 254 -4.06 -7.45 9.77
N LEU A 255 -4.73 -8.51 9.30
CA LEU A 255 -5.21 -8.65 7.93
C LEU A 255 -6.65 -8.18 7.73
N LEU A 256 -7.42 -7.98 8.81
CA LEU A 256 -8.80 -7.49 8.76
C LEU A 256 -8.92 -6.13 9.49
N ASP A 257 -9.35 -5.11 8.75
CA ASP A 257 -9.77 -3.82 9.29
C ASP A 257 -11.29 -3.72 9.26
N ILE A 258 -11.88 -3.32 10.39
CA ILE A 258 -13.30 -3.00 10.48
C ILE A 258 -13.42 -1.48 10.45
N LEU A 259 -14.21 -0.96 9.52
CA LEU A 259 -14.49 0.47 9.41
C LEU A 259 -15.14 0.99 10.70
N SER A 260 -14.85 2.25 11.03
CA SER A 260 -15.57 2.93 12.11
C SER A 260 -17.05 3.12 11.73
N TYR A 261 -17.93 3.23 12.72
CA TYR A 261 -19.35 3.49 12.47
C TYR A 261 -19.55 4.76 11.61
N HIS A 262 -20.32 4.66 10.54
CA HIS A 262 -20.67 5.78 9.67
C HIS A 262 -22.08 5.62 9.06
N GLU A 263 -22.44 6.50 8.12
CA GLU A 263 -23.81 6.60 7.59
C GLU A 263 -24.39 5.29 7.00
N CYS A 264 -23.55 4.37 6.51
CA CYS A 264 -23.99 3.07 5.98
C CYS A 264 -24.46 2.11 7.07
N ASP A 265 -24.07 2.37 8.32
CA ASP A 265 -24.40 1.55 9.49
C ASP A 265 -25.71 2.01 10.17
N LEU A 266 -26.35 3.06 9.66
CA LEU A 266 -27.68 3.48 10.09
C LEU A 266 -28.72 2.43 9.68
N MET A 267 -29.61 2.08 10.61
CA MET A 267 -30.68 1.09 10.39
C MET A 267 -31.67 1.49 9.29
N THR A 268 -31.77 2.78 8.99
CA THR A 268 -32.62 3.31 7.92
C THR A 268 -32.11 2.97 6.52
N ARG A 269 -30.82 2.64 6.36
CA ARG A 269 -30.26 2.22 5.08
C ARG A 269 -30.44 0.72 4.90
N GLN A 270 -30.90 0.31 3.72
CA GLN A 270 -31.01 -1.12 3.40
C GLN A 270 -29.62 -1.76 3.21
N GLU A 271 -28.74 -1.10 2.46
CA GLU A 271 -27.40 -1.57 2.14
C GLU A 271 -26.33 -0.47 2.28
N PRO A 272 -25.05 -0.85 2.50
CA PRO A 272 -23.94 0.09 2.42
C PRO A 272 -23.73 0.65 1.02
N ASN A 273 -23.35 1.93 0.93
CA ASN A 273 -22.86 2.51 -0.32
C ASN A 273 -21.38 2.14 -0.52
N TYR A 274 -21.12 0.90 -0.94
CA TYR A 274 -19.78 0.35 -1.10
C TYR A 274 -18.88 1.22 -1.98
N LEU A 275 -19.41 1.79 -3.07
CA LEU A 275 -18.65 2.68 -3.96
C LEU A 275 -18.11 3.89 -3.19
N GLN A 276 -18.98 4.62 -2.49
CA GLN A 276 -18.57 5.80 -1.73
C GLN A 276 -17.60 5.44 -0.61
N CYS A 277 -17.82 4.32 0.08
CA CYS A 277 -16.95 3.86 1.15
C CYS A 277 -15.56 3.49 0.63
N LEU A 278 -15.48 2.78 -0.49
CA LEU A 278 -14.22 2.47 -1.16
C LEU A 278 -13.50 3.72 -1.64
N CYS A 279 -14.20 4.70 -2.24
CA CYS A 279 -13.59 5.99 -2.58
C CYS A 279 -13.02 6.69 -1.34
N HIS A 280 -13.75 6.70 -0.22
CA HIS A 280 -13.24 7.27 1.02
C HIS A 280 -12.00 6.52 1.54
N GLN A 281 -12.02 5.18 1.51
CA GLN A 281 -10.88 4.36 1.91
C GLN A 281 -9.66 4.58 1.02
N GLN A 282 -9.84 4.84 -0.27
CA GLN A 282 -8.74 5.17 -1.18
C GLN A 282 -8.04 6.46 -0.77
N VAL A 283 -8.79 7.49 -0.37
CA VAL A 283 -8.22 8.77 0.08
C VAL A 283 -7.52 8.61 1.43
N GLN A 284 -8.11 7.86 2.36
CA GLN A 284 -7.50 7.60 3.67
C GLN A 284 -6.24 6.73 3.59
N ASN A 285 -6.20 5.82 2.61
CA ASN A 285 -5.09 4.90 2.38
C ASN A 285 -4.44 5.20 1.01
N ILE A 286 -4.07 6.45 0.78
CA ILE A 286 -3.65 6.94 -0.55
C ILE A 286 -2.42 6.23 -1.11
N SER A 287 -1.59 5.61 -0.26
CA SER A 287 -0.45 4.78 -0.69
C SER A 287 -0.87 3.41 -1.23
N ALA A 288 -2.09 2.93 -0.95
CA ALA A 288 -2.59 1.64 -1.40
C ALA A 288 -2.94 1.68 -2.89
N ARG A 289 -2.27 0.87 -3.70
CA ARG A 289 -2.44 0.91 -5.16
C ARG A 289 -3.77 0.29 -5.61
N TYR A 290 -4.18 -0.81 -5.00
CA TYR A 290 -5.27 -1.65 -5.49
C TYR A 290 -6.46 -1.75 -4.52
N PRO A 291 -7.49 -0.90 -4.67
CA PRO A 291 -8.80 -1.13 -4.08
C PRO A 291 -9.55 -2.19 -4.88
N VAL A 292 -10.07 -3.20 -4.19
CA VAL A 292 -10.79 -4.33 -4.81
C VAL A 292 -12.15 -4.48 -4.17
N PHE A 293 -13.19 -4.52 -4.99
CA PHE A 293 -14.55 -4.84 -4.57
C PHE A 293 -14.91 -6.25 -5.06
N VAL A 294 -15.30 -7.11 -4.12
CA VAL A 294 -15.69 -8.49 -4.40
C VAL A 294 -17.20 -8.64 -4.21
N SER A 295 -17.88 -9.02 -5.28
CA SER A 295 -19.33 -9.17 -5.32
C SER A 295 -19.69 -10.13 -6.46
N ASP A 296 -20.65 -11.02 -6.21
CA ASP A 296 -21.25 -11.86 -7.26
C ASP A 296 -22.45 -11.16 -7.94
N LEU A 297 -22.84 -9.98 -7.46
CA LEU A 297 -23.86 -9.14 -8.07
C LEU A 297 -23.26 -8.32 -9.22
N LYS A 298 -24.11 -7.88 -10.13
CA LYS A 298 -23.68 -7.00 -11.23
C LYS A 298 -23.18 -5.67 -10.66
N THR A 299 -21.90 -5.39 -10.84
CA THR A 299 -21.28 -4.13 -10.41
C THR A 299 -21.51 -3.00 -11.41
N ASP A 300 -21.53 -1.78 -10.90
CA ASP A 300 -21.65 -0.56 -11.71
C ASP A 300 -20.30 -0.19 -12.35
N CYS A 301 -20.31 0.27 -13.60
CA CYS A 301 -19.11 0.81 -14.27
C CYS A 301 -18.44 1.96 -13.50
N ARG A 302 -19.16 2.63 -12.59
CA ARG A 302 -18.62 3.66 -11.69
C ARG A 302 -17.49 3.14 -10.81
N PHE A 303 -17.46 1.85 -10.43
CA PHE A 303 -16.33 1.32 -9.65
C PHE A 303 -15.03 1.43 -10.45
N GLU A 304 -15.02 0.95 -11.69
CA GLU A 304 -13.84 1.01 -12.57
C GLU A 304 -13.44 2.46 -12.88
N LYS A 305 -14.41 3.33 -13.15
CA LYS A 305 -14.17 4.77 -13.36
C LYS A 305 -13.47 5.42 -12.16
N ASN A 306 -13.76 4.97 -10.93
CA ASN A 306 -13.14 5.46 -9.70
C ASN A 306 -11.87 4.67 -9.31
N GLY A 307 -11.27 3.92 -10.24
CA GLY A 307 -10.03 3.20 -10.01
C GLY A 307 -10.17 1.90 -9.20
N ILE A 308 -11.39 1.38 -9.04
CA ILE A 308 -11.70 0.19 -8.23
C ILE A 308 -11.79 -1.04 -9.13
N MET A 309 -11.04 -2.09 -8.80
CA MET A 309 -11.14 -3.37 -9.46
C MET A 309 -12.33 -4.15 -8.90
N THR A 310 -13.22 -4.63 -9.76
CA THR A 310 -14.33 -5.51 -9.36
C THR A 310 -14.06 -6.95 -9.78
N MET A 311 -14.44 -7.92 -8.94
CA MET A 311 -14.37 -9.35 -9.29
C MET A 311 -15.39 -10.17 -8.49
N THR A 312 -15.71 -11.38 -8.98
CA THR A 312 -16.58 -12.32 -8.26
C THR A 312 -15.84 -13.00 -7.11
N VAL A 313 -16.58 -13.63 -6.20
CA VAL A 313 -16.00 -14.43 -5.10
C VAL A 313 -15.13 -15.55 -5.68
N ASP A 314 -15.64 -16.27 -6.67
CA ASP A 314 -14.90 -17.34 -7.34
C ASP A 314 -13.60 -16.83 -7.98
N SER A 315 -13.67 -15.68 -8.67
CA SER A 315 -12.49 -15.05 -9.29
C SER A 315 -11.43 -14.69 -8.26
N PHE A 316 -11.86 -14.18 -7.10
CA PHE A 316 -10.97 -13.89 -5.99
C PHE A 316 -10.34 -15.16 -5.43
N LEU A 317 -11.14 -16.20 -5.14
CA LEU A 317 -10.69 -17.47 -4.58
C LEU A 317 -9.75 -18.25 -5.52
N MET A 318 -9.86 -18.06 -6.84
CA MET A 318 -8.92 -18.56 -7.84
C MET A 318 -7.57 -17.80 -7.84
N GLY A 319 -7.39 -16.79 -6.98
CA GLY A 319 -6.17 -16.00 -6.89
C GLY A 319 -5.92 -15.09 -8.09
N LEU A 320 -6.96 -14.71 -8.84
CA LEU A 320 -6.80 -13.85 -10.02
C LEU A 320 -6.30 -12.44 -9.66
N ILE A 321 -6.58 -11.99 -8.44
CA ILE A 321 -6.00 -10.76 -7.88
C ILE A 321 -4.47 -10.80 -7.94
N SER A 322 -3.83 -11.87 -7.47
CA SER A 322 -2.37 -12.03 -7.48
C SER A 322 -1.81 -12.01 -8.89
N LYS A 323 -2.50 -12.62 -9.86
CA LYS A 323 -2.09 -12.58 -11.28
C LYS A 323 -2.19 -11.18 -11.87
N THR A 324 -3.12 -10.36 -11.38
CA THR A 324 -3.34 -9.01 -11.90
C THR A 324 -2.36 -8.01 -11.28
N THR A 325 -2.03 -8.19 -10.00
CA THR A 325 -1.15 -7.29 -9.24
C THR A 325 0.33 -7.65 -9.33
N ASN A 326 0.67 -8.93 -9.53
CA ASN A 326 2.07 -9.40 -9.59
C ASN A 326 2.57 -9.61 -11.03
N ARG A 327 1.81 -9.22 -12.06
CA ARG A 327 2.14 -9.51 -13.46
C ARG A 327 3.41 -8.82 -14.00
N PHE A 328 4.12 -8.03 -13.19
CA PHE A 328 5.20 -7.15 -13.64
C PHE A 328 6.29 -6.87 -12.59
N VAL A 329 6.63 -7.86 -11.74
CA VAL A 329 7.92 -7.84 -11.03
C VAL A 329 8.97 -8.48 -11.92
#